data_AF-A0A0P0Y4S5-F1
#
_entry.id   AF-A0A0P0Y4S5-F1
#
_cell.length_a   1.000
_cell.length_b   1.000
_cell.length_c   1.000
_cell.angle_alpha   90.00
_cell.angle_beta   90.00
_cell.angle_gamma   90.00
#
_symmetry.space_group_name_H-M   'P 1'
#
loop_
_entity.id
_entity.type
_entity.pdbx_description
1 polymer ?
#
loop_
_entity_poly.entity_id
_entity_poly.type
_entity_poly.pdbx_seq_one_letter_code
_entity_poly.pdbx_strand_id
1 'polypeptide(L)'
;MASSLGRLKSSIFDKEERKMQYQSHIRGLNAYDRHKKFMKDYVQFYGHDKNVDNRAPIKTDKDTLREGYRFILSEEDDVDSTWEKRLVKRYYDKLFKEYCIADMSQYKRGKIGLRWRTEKEVISGKGQFLCGNRICDEKNGLGSYEVNFSYIEAGEQKQALVKLVACQRKACL
;
A
#
# COMPACT_ATOMS: atom_id res chain seq x y z
N MET A 1 3.95 64.26 -19.49
CA MET A 1 3.93 62.81 -19.18
C MET A 1 3.88 62.54 -17.66
N ALA A 2 2.94 63.15 -16.92
CA ALA A 2 2.92 63.07 -15.44
C ALA A 2 2.10 61.89 -14.87
N SER A 3 1.59 61.00 -15.72
CA SER A 3 0.80 59.83 -15.29
C SER A 3 1.64 58.64 -14.82
N SER A 4 2.94 58.79 -14.58
CA SER A 4 3.85 57.67 -14.34
C SER A 4 3.86 57.21 -12.88
N LEU A 5 4.18 58.06 -11.91
CA LEU A 5 4.43 57.65 -10.52
C LEU A 5 3.18 57.23 -9.74
N GLY A 6 2.07 57.96 -9.84
CA GLY A 6 0.84 57.66 -9.10
C GLY A 6 0.21 56.32 -9.51
N ARG A 7 0.15 56.05 -10.83
CA ARG A 7 -0.34 54.78 -11.38
C ARG A 7 0.61 53.61 -11.08
N LEU A 8 1.93 53.85 -11.13
CA LEU A 8 2.93 52.86 -10.71
C LEU A 8 2.73 52.50 -9.23
N LYS A 9 2.61 53.51 -8.35
CA LYS A 9 2.37 53.31 -6.92
C LYS A 9 1.11 52.49 -6.68
N SER A 10 -0.04 52.88 -7.25
CA SER A 10 -1.30 52.13 -7.08
C SER A 10 -1.17 50.69 -7.58
N SER A 11 -0.54 50.46 -8.75
CA SER A 11 -0.34 49.10 -9.28
C SER A 11 0.53 48.21 -8.40
N ILE A 12 1.51 48.79 -7.68
CA ILE A 12 2.35 48.08 -6.72
C ILE A 12 1.55 47.72 -5.48
N PHE A 13 0.80 48.67 -4.90
CA PHE A 13 -0.05 48.42 -3.73
C PHE A 13 -1.11 47.34 -4.01
N ASP A 14 -1.80 47.40 -5.15
CA ASP A 14 -2.80 46.40 -5.53
C ASP A 14 -2.17 44.99 -5.67
N LYS A 15 -0.92 44.92 -6.13
CA LYS A 15 -0.17 43.66 -6.24
C LYS A 15 0.23 43.12 -4.86
N GLU A 16 0.61 43.99 -3.94
CA GLU A 16 0.99 43.65 -2.57
C GLU A 16 -0.23 43.14 -1.77
N GLU A 17 -1.37 43.81 -1.90
CA GLU A 17 -2.62 43.42 -1.26
C GLU A 17 -3.09 42.04 -1.74
N ARG A 18 -3.09 41.78 -3.05
CA ARG A 18 -3.40 40.46 -3.60
C ARG A 18 -2.48 39.36 -3.07
N LYS A 19 -1.19 39.64 -2.89
CA LYS A 19 -0.23 38.70 -2.28
C LYS A 19 -0.58 38.42 -0.82
N MET A 20 -0.91 39.44 -0.04
CA MET A 20 -1.30 39.29 1.37
C MET A 20 -2.59 38.49 1.51
N GLN A 21 -3.63 38.80 0.73
CA GLN A 21 -4.88 38.07 0.71
C GLN A 21 -4.67 36.59 0.34
N TYR A 22 -3.86 36.32 -0.69
CA TYR A 22 -3.51 34.97 -1.11
C TYR A 22 -2.76 34.18 -0.02
N GLN A 23 -1.80 34.82 0.66
CA GLN A 23 -1.09 34.21 1.79
C GLN A 23 -2.02 33.93 2.97
N SER A 24 -2.92 34.86 3.31
CA SER A 24 -3.91 34.68 4.37
C SER A 24 -4.82 33.49 4.08
N HIS A 25 -5.34 33.41 2.85
CA HIS A 25 -6.16 32.28 2.40
C HIS A 25 -5.39 30.95 2.48
N ILE A 26 -4.12 30.89 2.05
CA ILE A 26 -3.29 29.68 2.15
C ILE A 26 -3.05 29.25 3.61
N ARG A 27 -2.81 30.21 4.50
CA ARG A 27 -2.58 29.96 5.92
C ARG A 27 -3.84 29.42 6.61
N GLY A 28 -5.03 29.86 6.18
CA GLY A 28 -6.31 29.38 6.68
C GLY A 28 -6.69 27.96 6.24
N LEU A 29 -6.05 27.42 5.19
CA LEU A 29 -6.32 26.04 4.72
C LEU A 29 -5.53 25.01 5.54
N ASN A 30 -6.17 23.87 5.80
CA ASN A 30 -5.49 22.68 6.33
C ASN A 30 -4.46 22.13 5.31
N ALA A 31 -3.60 21.22 5.75
CA ALA A 31 -2.52 20.68 4.91
C ALA A 31 -3.03 20.02 3.60
N TYR A 32 -4.16 19.31 3.66
CA TYR A 32 -4.73 18.61 2.51
C TYR A 32 -5.34 19.59 1.49
N ASP A 33 -6.13 20.55 1.95
CA ASP A 33 -6.74 21.57 1.09
C ASP A 33 -5.68 22.48 0.46
N ARG A 34 -4.63 22.79 1.22
CA ARG A 34 -3.47 23.53 0.72
C ARG A 34 -2.76 22.77 -0.41
N HIS A 35 -2.52 21.48 -0.24
CA HIS A 35 -1.94 20.64 -1.29
C HIS A 35 -2.82 20.61 -2.55
N LYS A 36 -4.13 20.36 -2.38
CA LYS A 36 -5.09 20.33 -3.50
C LYS A 36 -5.11 21.65 -4.26
N LYS A 37 -5.07 22.78 -3.55
CA LYS A 37 -4.98 24.11 -4.13
C LYS A 37 -3.68 24.30 -4.90
N PHE A 38 -2.52 23.99 -4.32
CA PHE A 38 -1.23 24.14 -5.00
C PHE A 38 -1.11 23.28 -6.25
N MET A 39 -1.63 22.05 -6.23
CA MET A 39 -1.69 21.21 -7.42
C MET A 39 -2.55 21.85 -8.52
N LYS A 40 -3.73 22.37 -8.16
CA LYS A 40 -4.61 23.06 -9.12
C LYS A 40 -3.94 24.31 -9.70
N ASP A 41 -3.35 25.14 -8.86
CA ASP A 41 -2.65 26.36 -9.29
C ASP A 41 -1.47 26.00 -10.21
N TYR A 42 -0.69 24.98 -9.87
CA TYR A 42 0.42 24.51 -10.70
C TYR A 42 -0.06 24.11 -12.11
N VAL A 43 -1.12 23.30 -12.19
CA VAL A 43 -1.71 22.91 -13.48
C VAL A 43 -2.27 24.13 -14.22
N GLN A 44 -2.86 25.09 -13.53
CA GLN A 44 -3.42 26.29 -14.15
C GLN A 44 -2.35 27.23 -14.73
N PHE A 45 -1.24 27.45 -14.00
CA PHE A 45 -0.18 28.37 -14.42
C PHE A 45 0.86 27.73 -15.34
N TYR A 46 1.17 26.45 -15.16
CA TYR A 46 2.22 25.75 -15.89
C TYR A 46 1.69 24.65 -16.83
N GLY A 47 0.45 24.20 -16.67
CA GLY A 47 -0.15 23.14 -17.49
C GLY A 47 -0.79 23.61 -18.79
N HIS A 48 -0.59 24.87 -19.21
CA HIS A 48 -1.12 25.37 -20.48
C HIS A 48 -0.45 24.72 -21.69
N ASP A 49 0.81 24.30 -21.52
CA ASP A 49 1.49 23.47 -22.49
C ASP A 49 1.25 22.01 -22.13
N LYS A 50 0.67 21.25 -23.08
CA LYS A 50 0.39 19.80 -23.05
C LYS A 50 -1.07 19.43 -22.70
N ASN A 51 -1.91 19.50 -23.73
CA ASN A 51 -2.85 18.42 -24.08
C ASN A 51 -2.09 17.09 -24.30
N VAL A 52 -1.39 16.64 -23.28
CA VAL A 52 -0.87 15.29 -23.26
C VAL A 52 -1.45 14.70 -22.01
N ASP A 53 -2.46 13.86 -22.18
CA ASP A 53 -2.88 12.89 -21.17
C ASP A 53 -1.74 11.89 -20.98
N ASN A 54 -0.56 12.38 -20.58
CA ASN A 54 0.60 11.64 -20.15
C ASN A 54 0.33 11.17 -18.71
N ARG A 55 -0.82 10.54 -18.49
CA ARG A 55 -0.96 9.55 -17.42
C ARG A 55 -0.13 8.35 -17.86
N ALA A 56 1.19 8.53 -17.91
CA ALA A 56 2.09 7.40 -17.80
C ALA A 56 1.58 6.61 -16.58
N PRO A 57 1.39 5.29 -16.69
CA PRO A 57 0.84 4.51 -15.60
C PRO A 57 1.69 4.76 -14.35
N ILE A 58 1.10 5.48 -13.38
CA ILE A 58 1.79 5.80 -12.14
C ILE A 58 1.85 4.50 -11.35
N LYS A 59 3.04 3.94 -11.25
CA LYS A 59 3.29 2.77 -10.43
C LYS A 59 3.12 3.16 -8.96
N THR A 60 2.10 2.62 -8.31
CA THR A 60 1.90 2.87 -6.88
C THR A 60 2.78 1.97 -6.03
N ASP A 61 2.95 2.31 -4.75
CA ASP A 61 3.59 1.43 -3.75
C ASP A 61 2.91 0.05 -3.72
N LYS A 62 1.58 0.02 -3.88
CA LYS A 62 0.80 -1.21 -3.93
C LYS A 62 1.14 -2.06 -5.16
N ASP A 63 1.30 -1.44 -6.32
CA ASP A 63 1.68 -2.15 -7.55
C ASP A 63 3.10 -2.69 -7.44
N THR A 64 4.01 -1.89 -6.88
CA THR A 64 5.39 -2.28 -6.57
C THR A 64 5.45 -3.52 -5.65
N LEU A 65 4.66 -3.52 -4.57
CA LEU A 65 4.55 -4.68 -3.70
C LEU A 65 3.97 -5.89 -4.43
N ARG A 66 2.92 -5.69 -5.24
CA ARG A 66 2.27 -6.79 -5.97
C ARG A 66 3.20 -7.46 -6.97
N GLU A 67 4.06 -6.70 -7.63
CA GLU A 67 5.02 -7.21 -8.62
C GLU A 67 6.25 -7.87 -7.97
N GLY A 68 6.79 -7.27 -6.90
CA GLY A 68 8.04 -7.71 -6.31
C GLY A 68 7.90 -8.69 -5.14
N TYR A 69 6.72 -8.83 -4.53
CA TYR A 69 6.54 -9.69 -3.37
C TYR A 69 6.75 -11.17 -3.71
N ARG A 70 7.54 -11.83 -2.86
CA ARG A 70 7.76 -13.28 -2.87
C ARG A 70 7.22 -13.90 -1.59
N PHE A 71 6.63 -15.10 -1.69
CA PHE A 71 6.14 -15.81 -0.52
C PHE A 71 7.27 -16.20 0.45
N ILE A 72 8.41 -16.65 -0.10
CA ILE A 72 9.66 -16.85 0.63
C ILE A 72 10.73 -16.08 -0.15
N LEU A 73 11.38 -15.09 0.48
CA LEU A 73 12.58 -14.48 -0.09
C LEU A 73 13.78 -15.42 0.09
N SER A 74 14.49 -15.71 -1.00
CA SER A 74 15.79 -16.39 -0.95
C SER A 74 16.90 -15.40 -0.61
N GLU A 75 18.05 -15.89 -0.16
CA GLU A 75 19.24 -15.06 0.08
C GLU A 75 19.76 -14.42 -1.22
N GLU A 76 19.55 -15.06 -2.37
CA GLU A 76 19.94 -14.55 -3.70
C GLU A 76 19.16 -13.29 -4.11
N ASP A 77 17.92 -13.12 -3.62
CA ASP A 77 17.09 -11.93 -3.90
C ASP A 77 17.60 -10.65 -3.19
N ASP A 78 18.51 -10.78 -2.21
CA ASP A 78 18.99 -9.68 -1.35
C ASP A 78 20.01 -8.73 -2.03
N VAL A 79 20.50 -9.09 -3.22
CA VAL A 79 21.72 -8.46 -3.78
C VAL A 79 21.48 -7.09 -4.44
N ASP A 80 20.26 -6.74 -4.88
CA ASP A 80 20.03 -5.48 -5.61
C ASP A 80 19.20 -4.43 -4.84
N SER A 81 19.80 -3.25 -4.68
CA SER A 81 19.30 -2.15 -3.85
C SER A 81 18.28 -1.22 -4.55
N THR A 82 17.42 -1.71 -5.44
CA THR A 82 16.37 -0.85 -5.99
C THR A 82 15.42 -0.40 -4.88
N TRP A 83 14.82 0.79 -5.02
CA TRP A 83 13.89 1.30 -4.01
C TRP A 83 12.68 0.36 -3.88
N GLU A 84 12.24 -0.26 -4.98
CA GLU A 84 11.17 -1.24 -5.04
C GLU A 84 11.49 -2.47 -4.19
N LYS A 85 12.67 -3.08 -4.39
CA LYS A 85 13.12 -4.24 -3.61
C LYS A 85 13.22 -3.88 -2.12
N ARG A 86 13.71 -2.67 -1.79
CA ARG A 86 13.75 -2.17 -0.40
C ARG A 86 12.35 -2.01 0.21
N LEU A 87 11.36 -1.55 -0.56
CA LEU A 87 9.97 -1.46 -0.10
C LEU A 87 9.39 -2.85 0.18
N VAL A 88 9.61 -3.81 -0.73
CA VAL A 88 9.17 -5.21 -0.57
C VAL A 88 9.81 -5.86 0.65
N LYS A 89 11.13 -5.72 0.82
CA LYS A 89 11.85 -6.27 1.98
C LYS A 89 11.31 -5.74 3.30
N ARG A 90 11.13 -4.42 3.41
CA ARG A 90 10.52 -3.80 4.59
C ARG A 90 9.11 -4.31 4.89
N TYR A 91 8.33 -4.62 3.86
CA TYR A 91 7.01 -5.22 4.04
C TYR A 91 7.13 -6.67 4.52
N TYR A 92 8.00 -7.47 3.90
CA TYR A 92 8.23 -8.87 4.26
C TYR A 92 8.79 -9.04 5.69
N ASP A 93 9.66 -8.15 6.14
CA ASP A 93 10.22 -8.18 7.49
C ASP A 93 9.19 -7.89 8.58
N LYS A 94 8.10 -7.18 8.25
CA LYS A 94 6.97 -6.95 9.16
C LYS A 94 6.04 -8.16 9.30
N LEU A 95 6.19 -9.17 8.43
CA LEU A 95 5.35 -10.37 8.45
C LEU A 95 5.96 -11.45 9.35
N PHE A 96 5.08 -12.16 10.05
CA PHE A 96 5.45 -13.24 10.96
C PHE A 96 5.31 -14.59 10.25
N LYS A 97 6.42 -15.34 10.18
CA LYS A 97 6.58 -16.55 9.34
C LYS A 97 6.42 -17.88 10.10
N GLU A 98 5.83 -17.85 11.29
CA GLU A 98 5.62 -19.06 12.11
C GLU A 98 4.35 -19.80 11.71
N TYR A 99 3.25 -19.08 11.50
CA TYR A 99 1.95 -19.63 11.12
C TYR A 99 1.37 -18.80 9.97
N CYS A 100 0.75 -19.47 9.00
CA CYS A 100 0.03 -18.85 7.92
C CYS A 100 -1.45 -18.58 8.28
N ILE A 101 -2.04 -17.64 7.55
CA ILE A 101 -3.48 -17.46 7.45
C ILE A 101 -3.93 -18.06 6.12
N ALA A 102 -4.97 -18.89 6.17
CA ALA A 102 -5.58 -19.47 5.00
C ALA A 102 -6.85 -18.74 4.59
N ASP A 103 -7.04 -18.57 3.29
CA ASP A 103 -8.35 -18.33 2.69
C ASP A 103 -8.86 -19.64 2.10
N MET A 104 -9.81 -20.25 2.81
CA MET A 104 -10.44 -21.51 2.44
C MET A 104 -11.80 -21.30 1.76
N SER A 105 -12.16 -20.07 1.35
CA SER A 105 -13.48 -19.78 0.74
C SER A 105 -13.80 -20.65 -0.48
N GLN A 106 -12.78 -21.13 -1.20
CA GLN A 106 -12.90 -21.96 -2.40
C GLN A 106 -12.33 -23.38 -2.23
N TYR A 107 -12.20 -23.87 -0.99
CA TYR A 107 -11.57 -25.17 -0.72
C TYR A 107 -12.25 -26.34 -1.47
N LYS A 108 -13.58 -26.31 -1.65
CA LYS A 108 -14.33 -27.31 -2.44
C LYS A 108 -13.94 -27.37 -3.92
N ARG A 109 -13.30 -26.32 -4.44
CA ARG A 109 -12.75 -26.27 -5.80
C ARG A 109 -11.26 -26.66 -5.83
N GLY A 110 -10.73 -27.17 -4.71
CA GLY A 110 -9.30 -27.44 -4.54
C GLY A 110 -8.43 -26.18 -4.47
N LYS A 111 -9.04 -25.00 -4.24
CA LYS A 111 -8.33 -23.71 -4.23
C LYS A 111 -8.23 -23.19 -2.81
N ILE A 112 -7.00 -23.03 -2.33
CA ILE A 112 -6.67 -22.44 -1.04
C ILE A 112 -5.64 -21.34 -1.27
N GLY A 113 -5.85 -20.19 -0.65
CA GLY A 113 -4.86 -19.11 -0.62
C GLY A 113 -4.16 -19.09 0.74
N LEU A 114 -2.84 -18.93 0.77
CA LEU A 114 -2.08 -18.78 2.00
C LEU A 114 -1.32 -17.45 1.99
N ARG A 115 -1.15 -16.87 3.18
CA ARG A 115 -0.27 -15.73 3.41
C ARG A 115 0.29 -15.75 4.82
N TRP A 116 1.39 -15.03 5.03
CA TRP A 116 1.95 -14.81 6.35
C TRP A 116 1.07 -13.87 7.21
N ARG A 117 1.22 -14.01 8.53
CA ARG A 117 0.50 -13.19 9.50
C ARG A 117 1.06 -11.78 9.56
N THR A 118 0.16 -10.82 9.73
CA THR A 118 0.49 -9.44 10.07
C THR A 118 0.61 -9.27 11.58
N GLU A 119 1.30 -8.23 12.04
CA GLU A 119 1.42 -7.90 13.47
C GLU A 119 0.06 -7.85 14.20
N LYS A 120 -0.94 -7.20 13.59
CA LYS A 120 -2.29 -7.12 14.19
C LYS A 120 -2.93 -8.48 14.40
N GLU A 121 -2.67 -9.44 13.51
CA GLU A 121 -3.19 -10.81 13.61
C GLU A 121 -2.46 -11.64 14.65
N VAL A 122 -1.15 -11.40 14.81
CA VAL A 122 -0.38 -12.01 15.90
C VAL A 122 -0.89 -11.51 17.25
N ILE A 123 -1.08 -10.19 17.39
CA ILE A 123 -1.62 -9.59 18.62
C ILE A 123 -3.03 -10.10 18.93
N SER A 124 -3.88 -10.26 17.92
CA SER A 124 -5.23 -10.81 18.14
C SER A 124 -5.27 -12.32 18.37
N GLY A 125 -4.13 -13.02 18.22
CA GLY A 125 -4.05 -14.47 18.37
C GLY A 125 -4.59 -15.26 17.16
N LYS A 126 -4.78 -14.62 16.02
CA LYS A 126 -5.28 -15.28 14.79
C LYS A 126 -4.26 -16.31 14.27
N GLY A 127 -4.74 -17.51 13.98
CA GLY A 127 -3.89 -18.63 13.56
C GLY A 127 -3.07 -19.25 14.70
N GLN A 128 -3.42 -18.99 15.96
CA GLN A 128 -2.79 -19.61 17.14
C GLN A 128 -3.83 -19.93 18.21
N PHE A 129 -4.51 -18.92 18.74
CA PHE A 129 -5.63 -19.05 19.68
C PHE A 129 -7.00 -18.97 18.99
N LEU A 130 -7.01 -18.56 17.72
CA LEU A 130 -8.15 -18.57 16.83
C LEU A 130 -7.80 -19.36 15.57
N CYS A 131 -8.83 -19.91 14.91
CA CYS A 131 -8.69 -20.52 13.60
C CYS A 131 -7.99 -19.57 12.61
N GLY A 132 -6.99 -20.11 11.90
CA GLY A 132 -6.22 -19.41 10.88
C GLY A 132 -6.96 -19.24 9.55
N ASN A 133 -8.20 -19.73 9.43
CA ASN A 133 -9.04 -19.38 8.29
C ASN A 133 -9.49 -17.91 8.41
N ARG A 134 -9.28 -17.13 7.34
CA ARG A 134 -9.52 -15.68 7.27
C ARG A 134 -10.88 -15.27 7.82
N ILE A 135 -11.92 -16.05 7.54
CA ILE A 135 -13.32 -15.75 7.92
C ILE A 135 -13.81 -16.46 9.19
N CYS A 136 -12.98 -17.30 9.83
CA CYS A 136 -13.41 -18.15 10.95
C CYS A 136 -12.81 -17.70 12.29
N ASP A 137 -13.63 -17.33 13.26
CA ASP A 137 -13.19 -16.90 14.59
C ASP A 137 -13.39 -17.96 15.69
N GLU A 138 -13.41 -19.24 15.28
CA GLU A 138 -13.51 -20.36 16.22
C GLU A 138 -12.27 -20.45 17.10
N LYS A 139 -12.48 -20.71 18.40
CA LYS A 139 -11.43 -20.82 19.42
C LYS A 139 -11.20 -22.26 19.88
N ASN A 140 -12.20 -23.12 19.71
CA ASN A 140 -12.20 -24.49 20.21
C ASN A 140 -11.88 -25.50 19.10
N GLY A 141 -11.31 -26.65 19.49
CA GLY A 141 -10.99 -27.73 18.54
C GLY A 141 -9.99 -27.30 17.47
N LEU A 142 -9.02 -26.46 17.84
CA LEU A 142 -7.93 -26.04 16.98
C LEU A 142 -6.88 -27.15 16.85
N GLY A 143 -6.43 -27.41 15.64
CA GLY A 143 -5.29 -28.28 15.34
C GLY A 143 -4.23 -27.51 14.56
N SER A 144 -2.96 -27.79 14.85
CA SER A 144 -1.84 -27.34 14.02
C SER A 144 -1.54 -28.38 12.96
N TYR A 145 -1.50 -27.93 11.70
CA TYR A 145 -1.25 -28.75 10.53
C TYR A 145 -0.04 -28.21 9.80
N GLU A 146 0.80 -29.13 9.33
CA GLU A 146 1.84 -28.82 8.35
C GLU A 146 1.28 -29.14 6.96
N VAL A 147 1.16 -28.11 6.14
CA VAL A 147 0.55 -28.20 4.82
C VAL A 147 1.65 -28.03 3.78
N ASN A 148 1.73 -28.95 2.83
CA ASN A 148 2.57 -28.75 1.65
C ASN A 148 1.89 -27.74 0.72
N PHE A 149 2.39 -26.51 0.68
CA PHE A 149 1.88 -25.44 -0.15
C PHE A 149 2.62 -25.40 -1.48
N SER A 150 1.96 -25.89 -2.53
CA SER A 150 2.42 -25.77 -3.92
C SER A 150 1.83 -24.54 -4.57
N TYR A 151 2.67 -23.67 -5.13
CA TYR A 151 2.26 -22.41 -5.74
C TYR A 151 3.14 -22.05 -6.94
N ILE A 152 2.65 -21.14 -7.79
CA ILE A 152 3.39 -20.62 -8.95
C ILE A 152 3.78 -19.18 -8.66
N GLU A 153 5.05 -18.86 -8.82
CA GLU A 153 5.61 -17.53 -8.56
C GLU A 153 6.68 -17.19 -9.61
N ALA A 154 6.53 -16.06 -10.31
CA ALA A 154 7.36 -15.71 -11.48
C ALA A 154 7.52 -16.82 -12.54
N GLY A 155 6.47 -17.61 -12.75
CA GLY A 155 6.46 -18.70 -13.73
C GLY A 155 7.12 -19.99 -13.25
N GLU A 156 7.70 -19.99 -12.05
CA GLU A 156 8.30 -21.18 -11.44
C GLU A 156 7.31 -21.87 -10.51
N GLN A 157 7.31 -23.21 -10.53
CA GLN A 157 6.58 -24.00 -9.55
C GLN A 157 7.42 -24.13 -8.29
N LYS A 158 6.90 -23.66 -7.17
CA LYS A 158 7.55 -23.72 -5.86
C LYS A 158 6.70 -24.52 -4.88
N GLN A 159 7.37 -25.13 -3.91
CA GLN A 159 6.74 -25.84 -2.80
C GLN A 159 7.33 -25.36 -1.49
N ALA A 160 6.49 -25.19 -0.50
CA ALA A 160 6.91 -24.82 0.85
C ALA A 160 6.06 -25.58 1.87
N LEU A 161 6.72 -26.17 2.87
CA LEU A 161 6.01 -26.70 4.03
C LEU A 161 5.66 -25.54 4.97
N VAL A 162 4.38 -25.34 5.22
CA VAL A 162 3.89 -24.21 6.01
C VAL A 162 3.00 -24.68 7.15
N LYS A 163 3.10 -24.00 8.29
CA LYS A 163 2.29 -24.30 9.47
C LYS A 163 1.00 -23.50 9.44
N LEU A 164 -0.11 -24.17 9.67
CA LEU A 164 -1.46 -23.59 9.71
C LEU A 164 -2.18 -24.09 10.96
N VAL A 165 -2.86 -23.21 11.67
CA VAL A 165 -3.83 -23.61 12.70
C VAL A 165 -5.24 -23.53 12.12
N ALA A 166 -6.02 -24.61 12.18
CA ALA A 166 -7.39 -24.65 11.71
C ALA A 166 -8.30 -25.41 12.69
N CYS A 167 -9.57 -25.02 12.76
CA CYS A 167 -10.56 -25.73 13.58
C CYS A 167 -11.09 -26.97 12.84
N GLN A 168 -11.57 -27.96 13.58
CA GLN A 168 -12.13 -29.20 13.03
C GLN A 168 -13.52 -29.05 12.38
N ARG A 169 -14.02 -27.83 12.18
CA ARG A 169 -15.31 -27.62 11.51
C ARG A 169 -15.18 -27.89 10.01
N LYS A 170 -16.24 -28.44 9.40
CA LYS A 170 -16.36 -28.73 7.96
C LYS A 170 -16.07 -27.55 7.00
N ALA A 171 -16.06 -26.33 7.51
CA ALA A 171 -15.75 -25.12 6.73
C ALA A 171 -14.24 -24.80 6.69
N CYS A 172 -13.43 -25.46 7.52
CA CYS A 172 -11.98 -25.28 7.61
C CYS A 172 -11.19 -26.58 7.35
N LEU A 173 -11.87 -27.75 7.34
CA LEU A 173 -11.37 -29.06 6.95
C LEU A 173 -12.43 -29.79 6.11
#